data_AF-A0A165FJV3-F1
#
_entry.id   AF-A0A165FJV3-F1
#
_cell.length_a   1.000
_cell.length_b   1.000
_cell.length_c   1.000
_cell.angle_alpha   90.00
_cell.angle_beta   90.00
_cell.angle_gamma   90.00
#
_symmetry.space_group_name_H-M   'P 1'
#
loop_
_entity.id
_entity.type
_entity.pdbx_description
1 polymer ?
#
loop_
_entity_poly.entity_id
_entity_poly.type
_entity_poly.pdbx_seq_one_letter_code
_entity_poly.pdbx_strand_id
1 'polypeptide(L)'
;MVYGPPMQAFHSLDQLNESVDELWKFFDGKAKEVPFTTFLAFIDVRDLLSAYLRVASPTNEKANNQHYLAVGGRYSFDEADVIVQEAFPEQAARMTPSDGKPAPEYYKTDASKTEADFGIKWTPFKKTVVDSADAIFKAEAQFASA
;
A
#
# COMPACT_ATOMS: atom_id res chain seq x y z
N MET A 1 -1.50 -3.39 6.73
CA MET A 1 -0.53 -2.39 6.23
C MET A 1 -1.24 -1.29 5.46
N VAL A 2 -0.77 -0.05 5.56
CA VAL A 2 -1.34 1.08 4.81
C VAL A 2 -0.39 1.38 3.66
N TYR A 3 -0.81 1.15 2.43
CA TYR A 3 -0.04 1.45 1.23
C TYR A 3 -0.72 2.55 0.41
N GLY A 4 -0.04 3.06 -0.60
CA GLY A 4 -0.54 4.14 -1.45
C GLY A 4 0.53 5.23 -1.63
N PRO A 5 0.28 6.17 -2.55
CA PRO A 5 1.21 7.26 -2.80
C PRO A 5 1.45 8.06 -1.49
N PRO A 6 2.72 8.28 -1.09
CA PRO A 6 3.03 9.03 0.11
C PRO A 6 2.49 10.46 -0.01
N MET A 7 1.49 10.79 0.82
CA MET A 7 0.86 12.12 0.84
C MET A 7 1.56 13.10 1.80
N GLN A 8 2.37 12.59 2.72
CA GLN A 8 3.19 13.42 3.59
C GLN A 8 4.35 14.04 2.80
N ALA A 9 4.76 15.26 3.16
CA ALA A 9 5.97 15.84 2.61
C ALA A 9 7.21 15.10 3.16
N PHE A 10 8.14 14.74 2.27
CA PHE A 10 9.43 14.17 2.62
C PHE A 10 10.52 14.80 1.75
N HIS A 11 11.74 14.87 2.30
CA HIS A 11 12.89 15.53 1.66
C HIS A 11 13.98 14.55 1.24
N SER A 12 13.87 13.29 1.63
CA SER A 12 14.71 12.19 1.16
C SER A 12 13.94 10.87 1.25
N LEU A 13 14.40 9.84 0.54
CA LEU A 13 13.81 8.50 0.58
C LEU A 13 13.97 7.82 1.96
N ASP A 14 14.89 8.29 2.80
CA ASP A 14 15.06 7.79 4.18
C ASP A 14 13.96 8.29 5.14
N GLN A 15 13.07 9.17 4.68
CA GLN A 15 11.95 9.73 5.45
C GLN A 15 10.60 9.11 5.07
N LEU A 16 10.59 8.04 4.27
CA LEU A 16 9.38 7.30 3.96
C LEU A 16 8.79 6.68 5.23
N ASN A 17 7.46 6.56 5.31
CA ASN A 17 6.83 5.80 6.38
C ASN A 17 7.13 4.30 6.19
N GLU A 18 7.12 3.56 7.30
CA GLU A 18 7.54 2.15 7.35
C GLU A 18 6.98 1.29 6.21
N SER A 19 5.67 1.33 5.96
CA SER A 19 5.07 0.51 4.90
C SER A 19 5.52 0.89 3.49
N VAL A 20 5.74 2.17 3.21
CA VAL A 20 6.24 2.61 1.89
C VAL A 20 7.74 2.30 1.75
N ASP A 21 8.49 2.44 2.84
CA ASP A 21 9.90 2.04 2.91
C ASP A 21 10.08 0.51 2.72
N GLU A 22 9.18 -0.30 3.28
CA GLU A 22 9.15 -1.75 3.02
C GLU A 22 9.06 -2.09 1.53
N LEU A 23 8.21 -1.38 0.78
CA LEU A 23 8.14 -1.53 -0.68
C LEU A 23 9.42 -1.05 -1.36
N TRP A 24 9.94 0.10 -0.92
CA TRP A 24 11.13 0.71 -1.51
C TRP A 24 12.37 -0.17 -1.45
N LYS A 25 12.56 -0.89 -0.33
CA LYS A 25 13.73 -1.74 -0.08
C LYS A 25 14.02 -2.79 -1.17
N PHE A 26 12.99 -3.26 -1.88
CA PHE A 26 13.17 -4.22 -2.99
C PHE A 26 12.91 -3.60 -4.36
N PHE A 27 12.22 -2.46 -4.44
CA PHE A 27 12.12 -1.69 -5.68
C PHE A 27 13.44 -1.05 -6.09
N ASP A 28 14.28 -0.66 -5.12
CA ASP A 28 15.58 -0.04 -5.42
C ASP A 28 16.70 -1.04 -5.75
N GLY A 29 16.42 -2.35 -5.61
CA GLY A 29 17.35 -3.42 -5.93
C GLY A 29 18.40 -3.75 -4.88
N LYS A 30 18.43 -3.03 -3.75
CA LYS A 30 19.47 -3.22 -2.74
C LYS A 30 19.17 -4.38 -1.79
N ALA A 31 17.92 -4.82 -1.71
CA ALA A 31 17.57 -6.03 -0.98
C ALA A 31 18.14 -7.27 -1.69
N LYS A 32 18.59 -8.25 -0.88
CA LYS A 32 19.08 -9.54 -1.39
C LYS A 32 17.96 -10.43 -1.93
N GLU A 33 16.81 -10.35 -1.30
CA GLU A 33 15.61 -11.13 -1.61
C GLU A 33 14.38 -10.30 -1.23
N VAL A 34 13.25 -10.59 -1.88
CA VAL A 34 11.96 -10.00 -1.49
C VAL A 34 11.58 -10.55 -0.10
N PRO A 35 11.25 -9.68 0.87
CA PRO A 35 10.98 -10.13 2.23
C PRO A 35 9.72 -10.99 2.30
N PHE A 36 9.71 -11.94 3.25
CA PHE A 36 8.50 -12.72 3.51
C PHE A 36 7.38 -11.84 4.07
N THR A 37 6.18 -11.97 3.51
CA THR A 37 5.02 -11.18 3.95
C THR A 37 4.41 -11.76 5.23
N THR A 38 4.63 -11.09 6.36
CA THR A 38 4.11 -11.51 7.68
C THR A 38 2.67 -11.06 7.93
N PHE A 39 2.26 -9.93 7.35
CA PHE A 39 0.90 -9.40 7.44
C PHE A 39 0.24 -9.44 6.06
N LEU A 40 -0.86 -10.15 5.92
CA LEU A 40 -1.47 -10.45 4.62
C LEU A 40 -2.70 -9.59 4.32
N ALA A 41 -2.78 -8.40 4.93
CA ALA A 41 -3.90 -7.48 4.77
C ALA A 41 -3.41 -6.05 4.54
N PHE A 42 -4.00 -5.38 3.56
CA PHE A 42 -3.68 -3.99 3.25
C PHE A 42 -4.91 -3.10 3.14
N ILE A 43 -4.67 -1.79 3.13
CA ILE A 43 -5.63 -0.75 2.79
C ILE A 43 -4.88 0.37 2.03
N ASP A 44 -5.53 0.96 1.03
CA ASP A 44 -5.01 2.16 0.35
C ASP A 44 -5.18 3.38 1.28
N VAL A 45 -4.15 4.22 1.39
CA VAL A 45 -4.12 5.41 2.25
C VAL A 45 -5.26 6.38 1.94
N ARG A 46 -5.69 6.48 0.69
CA ARG A 46 -6.79 7.36 0.24
C ARG A 46 -8.14 6.83 0.70
N ASP A 47 -8.29 5.51 0.70
CA ASP A 47 -9.50 4.85 1.19
C ASP A 47 -9.56 4.88 2.71
N LEU A 48 -8.41 4.67 3.38
CA LEU A 48 -8.31 4.81 4.81
C LEU A 48 -8.69 6.22 5.26
N LEU A 49 -8.17 7.26 4.59
CA LEU A 49 -8.55 8.64 4.87
C LEU A 49 -10.05 8.87 4.64
N SER A 50 -10.59 8.35 3.54
CA SER A 50 -12.01 8.44 3.22
C SER A 50 -12.89 7.76 4.28
N ALA A 51 -12.51 6.59 4.76
CA ALA A 51 -13.19 5.87 5.84
C ALA A 51 -13.08 6.63 7.16
N TYR A 52 -11.87 7.08 7.50
CA TYR A 52 -11.59 7.84 8.71
C TYR A 52 -12.45 9.10 8.79
N LEU A 53 -12.54 9.89 7.71
CA LEU A 53 -13.35 11.11 7.69
C LEU A 53 -14.85 10.83 7.92
N ARG A 54 -15.36 9.69 7.44
CA ARG A 54 -16.76 9.29 7.66
C ARG A 54 -17.00 8.87 9.10
N VAL A 55 -16.07 8.12 9.69
CA VAL A 55 -16.16 7.65 11.09
C VAL A 55 -15.97 8.80 12.08
N ALA A 56 -14.99 9.66 11.84
CA ALA A 56 -14.65 10.77 12.72
C ALA A 56 -15.61 11.97 12.60
N SER A 57 -16.49 11.98 11.59
CA SER A 57 -17.45 13.06 11.42
C SER A 57 -18.43 13.09 12.60
N PRO A 58 -18.56 14.23 13.32
CA PRO A 58 -19.48 14.35 14.45
C PRO A 58 -20.96 14.28 14.02
N THR A 59 -21.25 14.46 12.74
CA THR A 59 -22.62 14.33 12.20
C THR A 59 -23.00 12.89 11.89
N ASN A 60 -22.07 11.94 12.04
CA ASN A 60 -22.31 10.54 11.70
C ASN A 60 -22.68 9.73 12.95
N GLU A 61 -23.95 9.80 13.33
CA GLU A 61 -24.47 9.09 14.52
C GLU A 61 -24.25 7.57 14.46
N LYS A 62 -24.22 6.99 13.24
CA LYS A 62 -23.96 5.55 13.05
C LYS A 62 -22.59 5.13 13.55
N ALA A 63 -21.61 6.02 13.53
CA ALA A 63 -20.24 5.72 13.94
C ALA A 63 -20.02 5.84 15.45
N ASN A 64 -21.01 6.33 16.22
CA ASN A 64 -20.86 6.56 17.65
C ASN A 64 -20.68 5.23 18.42
N ASN A 65 -19.63 5.17 19.24
CA ASN A 65 -19.21 3.96 19.97
C ASN A 65 -19.06 2.71 19.08
N GLN A 66 -18.74 2.89 17.79
CA GLN A 66 -18.50 1.79 16.86
C GLN A 66 -17.03 1.67 16.51
N HIS A 67 -16.57 0.42 16.35
CA HIS A 67 -15.29 0.13 15.72
C HIS A 67 -15.53 -0.34 14.28
N TYR A 68 -14.63 0.09 13.38
CA TYR A 68 -14.66 -0.23 11.97
C TYR A 68 -13.31 -0.79 11.54
N LEU A 69 -13.34 -1.92 10.86
CA LEU A 69 -12.16 -2.52 10.25
C LEU A 69 -11.99 -1.94 8.84
N ALA A 70 -10.82 -1.36 8.56
CA ALA A 70 -10.47 -0.87 7.23
C ALA A 70 -9.42 -1.79 6.59
N VAL A 71 -9.90 -2.76 5.80
CA VAL A 71 -9.06 -3.67 5.04
C VAL A 71 -9.62 -3.74 3.61
N GLY A 72 -8.80 -3.34 2.64
CA GLY A 72 -9.17 -3.34 1.23
C GLY A 72 -8.88 -4.65 0.51
N GLY A 73 -8.03 -5.50 1.10
CA GLY A 73 -7.74 -6.82 0.55
C GLY A 73 -6.51 -7.46 1.16
N ARG A 74 -6.00 -8.47 0.46
CA ARG A 74 -4.81 -9.24 0.83
C ARG A 74 -3.68 -8.96 -0.16
N TYR A 75 -2.44 -9.18 0.26
CA TYR A 75 -1.26 -8.97 -0.57
C TYR A 75 -0.09 -9.86 -0.17
N SER A 76 0.87 -10.01 -1.09
CA SER A 76 2.26 -10.38 -0.79
C SER A 76 3.23 -9.36 -1.40
N PHE A 77 4.44 -9.29 -0.85
CA PHE A 77 5.53 -8.49 -1.42
C PHE A 77 5.94 -9.01 -2.79
N ASP A 78 5.91 -10.33 -3.00
CA ASP A 78 6.16 -10.94 -4.31
C ASP A 78 5.13 -10.52 -5.37
N GLU A 79 3.84 -10.45 -5.00
CA GLU A 79 2.80 -9.91 -5.88
C GLU A 79 3.05 -8.43 -6.18
N ALA A 80 3.47 -7.64 -5.18
CA ALA A 80 3.79 -6.23 -5.37
C ALA A 80 4.95 -6.04 -6.35
N ASP A 81 6.00 -6.85 -6.22
CA ASP A 81 7.18 -6.81 -7.08
C ASP A 81 6.82 -7.09 -8.55
N VAL A 82 6.09 -8.18 -8.80
CA VAL A 82 5.61 -8.53 -10.16
C VAL A 82 4.75 -7.40 -10.75
N ILE A 83 3.82 -6.84 -9.95
CA ILE A 83 2.97 -5.73 -10.39
C ILE A 83 3.80 -4.51 -10.83
N VAL A 84 4.85 -4.16 -10.08
CA VAL A 84 5.69 -3.01 -10.40
C VAL A 84 6.59 -3.29 -11.60
N GLN A 85 7.17 -4.49 -11.71
CA GLN A 85 7.94 -4.87 -12.89
C GLN A 85 7.10 -4.80 -14.18
N GLU A 86 5.83 -5.23 -14.13
CA GLU A 86 4.90 -5.12 -15.26
C GLU A 86 4.54 -3.67 -15.60
N ALA A 87 4.38 -2.81 -14.58
CA ALA A 87 3.93 -1.43 -14.76
C ALA A 87 5.06 -0.45 -15.14
N PHE A 88 6.29 -0.74 -14.69
CA PHE A 88 7.49 0.08 -14.93
C PHE A 88 8.64 -0.77 -15.48
N PRO A 89 8.56 -1.24 -16.74
CA PRO A 89 9.58 -2.10 -17.32
C PRO A 89 11.00 -1.50 -17.32
N GLU A 90 11.11 -0.18 -17.33
CA GLU A 90 12.37 0.55 -17.23
C GLU A 90 13.04 0.42 -15.86
N GLN A 91 12.26 0.15 -14.81
CA GLN A 91 12.75 -0.07 -13.45
C GLN A 91 12.99 -1.55 -13.15
N ALA A 92 12.32 -2.46 -13.86
CA ALA A 92 12.37 -3.90 -13.60
C ALA A 92 13.80 -4.48 -13.56
N ALA A 93 14.71 -3.96 -14.39
CA ALA A 93 16.09 -4.47 -14.46
C ALA A 93 16.92 -4.23 -13.18
N ARG A 94 16.56 -3.22 -12.37
CA ARG A 94 17.26 -2.93 -11.11
C ARG A 94 16.60 -3.55 -9.90
N MET A 95 15.32 -3.93 -9.98
CA MET A 95 14.56 -4.43 -8.84
C MET A 95 15.11 -5.77 -8.33
N THR A 96 14.91 -6.04 -7.05
CA THR A 96 15.25 -7.33 -6.45
C THR A 96 14.36 -8.41 -7.06
N PRO A 97 14.93 -9.52 -7.61
CA PRO A 97 14.12 -10.57 -8.22
C PRO A 97 13.13 -11.21 -7.23
N SER A 98 11.86 -11.26 -7.62
CA SER A 98 10.81 -12.04 -6.93
C SER A 98 10.55 -13.38 -7.60
N ASP A 99 10.04 -14.34 -6.82
CA ASP A 99 9.50 -15.60 -7.33
C ASP A 99 7.99 -15.53 -7.66
N GLY A 100 7.36 -14.37 -7.45
CA GLY A 100 5.96 -14.08 -7.79
C GLY A 100 4.94 -14.88 -6.97
N LYS A 101 5.32 -15.39 -5.79
CA LYS A 101 4.41 -16.19 -4.96
C LYS A 101 3.22 -15.37 -4.45
N PRO A 102 1.98 -15.87 -4.61
CA PRO A 102 0.83 -15.20 -4.05
C PRO A 102 0.85 -15.26 -2.51
N ALA A 103 0.10 -14.36 -1.88
CA ALA A 103 -0.12 -14.36 -0.45
C ALA A 103 -0.62 -15.75 0.05
N PRO A 104 0.06 -16.41 1.01
CA PRO A 104 -0.40 -17.68 1.55
C PRO A 104 -1.76 -17.53 2.22
N GLU A 105 -2.63 -18.54 2.22
CA GLU A 105 -3.91 -18.47 2.96
C GLU A 105 -3.66 -18.69 4.46
N TYR A 106 -3.78 -17.63 5.27
CA TYR A 106 -3.51 -17.69 6.73
C TYR A 106 -4.71 -17.26 7.57
N TYR A 107 -5.34 -16.13 7.24
CA TYR A 107 -6.53 -15.62 7.91
C TYR A 107 -7.47 -14.91 6.92
N LYS A 108 -8.72 -14.71 7.35
CA LYS A 108 -9.73 -13.93 6.63
C LYS A 108 -10.03 -12.64 7.41
N THR A 109 -10.38 -11.58 6.68
CA THR A 109 -10.77 -10.29 7.22
C THR A 109 -12.20 -10.00 6.81
N ASP A 110 -12.97 -9.36 7.69
CA ASP A 110 -14.34 -8.95 7.41
C ASP A 110 -14.48 -7.43 7.63
N ALA A 111 -14.48 -6.68 6.52
CA ALA A 111 -14.71 -5.24 6.49
C ALA A 111 -16.15 -4.88 6.05
N SER A 112 -17.05 -5.87 5.98
CA SER A 112 -18.42 -5.69 5.44
C SER A 112 -19.22 -4.62 6.19
N LYS A 113 -19.02 -4.49 7.51
CA LYS A 113 -19.64 -3.43 8.31
C LYS A 113 -19.23 -2.04 7.81
N THR A 114 -17.95 -1.83 7.57
CA THR A 114 -17.41 -0.55 7.09
C THR A 114 -17.91 -0.23 5.69
N GLU A 115 -17.97 -1.25 4.81
CA GLU A 115 -18.50 -1.12 3.46
C GLU A 115 -19.99 -0.75 3.46
N ALA A 116 -20.79 -1.45 4.27
CA ALA A 116 -22.24 -1.27 4.34
C ALA A 116 -22.64 0.09 4.94
N ASP A 117 -22.00 0.50 6.03
CA ASP A 117 -22.36 1.74 6.74
C ASP A 117 -21.98 2.99 5.95
N PHE A 118 -20.91 2.92 5.17
CA PHE A 118 -20.28 4.08 4.54
C PHE A 118 -20.26 4.05 3.00
N GLY A 119 -20.75 2.97 2.38
CA GLY A 119 -20.79 2.80 0.93
C GLY A 119 -19.40 2.82 0.29
N ILE A 120 -18.38 2.32 1.01
CA ILE A 120 -16.99 2.38 0.55
C ILE A 120 -16.71 1.22 -0.40
N LYS A 121 -15.98 1.54 -1.48
CA LYS A 121 -15.37 0.55 -2.37
C LYS A 121 -13.87 0.70 -2.25
N TRP A 122 -13.19 -0.40 -1.98
CA TRP A 122 -11.75 -0.41 -1.79
C TRP A 122 -11.00 -0.38 -3.11
N THR A 123 -9.88 0.31 -3.12
CA THR A 123 -8.93 0.40 -4.21
C THR A 123 -8.20 -0.94 -4.33
N PRO A 124 -8.16 -1.55 -5.53
CA PRO A 124 -7.45 -2.81 -5.73
C PRO A 124 -5.96 -2.71 -5.41
N PHE A 125 -5.36 -3.83 -5.00
CA PHE A 125 -3.93 -3.89 -4.64
C PHE A 125 -3.04 -3.40 -5.77
N LYS A 126 -3.26 -3.88 -7.01
CA LYS A 126 -2.54 -3.44 -8.21
C LYS A 126 -2.50 -1.93 -8.36
N LYS A 127 -3.63 -1.25 -8.20
CA LYS A 127 -3.69 0.22 -8.31
C LYS A 127 -2.93 0.90 -7.16
N THR A 128 -3.10 0.39 -5.95
CA THR A 128 -2.43 0.91 -4.74
C THR A 128 -0.91 0.88 -4.90
N VAL A 129 -0.37 -0.26 -5.33
CA VAL A 129 1.08 -0.47 -5.49
C VAL A 129 1.63 0.34 -6.65
N VAL A 130 0.97 0.34 -7.82
CA VAL A 130 1.42 1.11 -8.99
C VAL A 130 1.51 2.60 -8.67
N ASP A 131 0.47 3.16 -8.02
CA ASP A 131 0.48 4.57 -7.64
C ASP A 131 1.54 4.87 -6.57
N SER A 132 1.82 3.91 -5.67
CA SER A 132 2.91 4.05 -4.68
C SER A 132 4.26 4.09 -5.36
N ALA A 133 4.54 3.14 -6.25
CA ALA A 133 5.80 3.03 -6.96
C ALA A 133 6.05 4.25 -7.87
N ASP A 134 5.03 4.70 -8.61
CA ASP A 134 5.10 5.92 -9.44
C ASP A 134 5.53 7.14 -8.62
N ALA A 135 4.92 7.34 -7.45
CA ALA A 135 5.24 8.46 -6.58
C ALA A 135 6.68 8.39 -6.03
N ILE A 136 7.13 7.18 -5.65
CA ILE A 136 8.49 6.98 -5.11
C ILE A 136 9.54 7.15 -6.21
N PHE A 137 9.35 6.58 -7.41
CA PHE A 137 10.28 6.73 -8.54
C PHE A 137 10.40 8.18 -9.00
N LYS A 138 9.29 8.94 -9.00
CA LYS A 138 9.32 10.39 -9.26
C LYS A 138 10.10 11.15 -8.19
N ALA A 139 9.90 10.81 -6.92
CA ALA A 139 10.64 11.42 -5.82
C ALA A 139 12.14 11.09 -5.89
N GLU A 140 12.51 9.85 -6.20
CA GLU A 140 13.90 9.44 -6.43
C GLU A 140 14.55 10.28 -7.52
N ALA A 141 13.90 10.43 -8.69
CA ALA A 141 14.42 11.25 -9.78
C ALA A 141 14.54 12.73 -9.40
N GLN A 142 13.59 13.25 -8.63
CA GLN A 142 13.64 14.62 -8.12
C GLN A 142 14.80 14.84 -7.16
N PHE A 143 15.04 13.92 -6.24
CA PHE A 143 16.14 14.04 -5.28
C PHE A 143 17.52 13.77 -5.91
N ALA A 144 17.59 12.96 -6.96
CA ALA A 144 18.83 12.75 -7.71
C ALA A 144 19.24 13.97 -8.57
N SER A 145 18.30 14.86 -8.86
CA SER A 145 18.53 16.08 -9.66
C SER A 145 18.67 17.37 -8.84
N ALA A 146 18.50 17.28 -7.51
CA ALA A 146 18.66 18.36 -6.54
C ALA A 146 20.09 18.40 -5.98
#